data_AF-A0A1E4GAA7-F1
#
_entry.id   AF-A0A1E4GAA7-F1
#
_cell.length_a   1.000
_cell.length_b   1.000
_cell.length_c   1.000
_cell.angle_alpha   90.00
_cell.angle_beta   90.00
_cell.angle_gamma   90.00
#
_symmetry.space_group_name_H-M   'P 1'
#
loop_
_entity.id
_entity.type
_entity.pdbx_description
1 polymer ?
#
loop_
_entity_poly.entity_id
_entity_poly.type
_entity_poly.pdbx_seq_one_letter_code
_entity_poly.pdbx_strand_id
1 'polypeptide(L)' 'MAPTGDTTGELSRLLRASLMTLAETGQVDAACRMAGEACRILRHDQPRNWQIFNALLHRLSARAPAVGERRAEETPPL' A
#
# COMPACT_ATOMS: atom_id res chain seq x y z
N MET A 1 -15.22 -31.56 -7.43
CA MET A 1 -14.20 -30.54 -7.79
C MET A 1 -14.81 -29.17 -7.56
N ALA A 2 -14.49 -28.51 -6.44
CA ALA A 2 -14.88 -27.11 -6.28
C ALA A 2 -14.10 -26.29 -7.31
N PRO A 3 -14.69 -25.24 -7.92
CA PRO A 3 -13.89 -24.29 -8.68
C PRO A 3 -12.95 -23.63 -7.67
N THR A 4 -11.70 -24.07 -7.61
CA THR A 4 -10.66 -23.33 -6.90
C THR A 4 -10.38 -22.09 -7.73
N GLY A 5 -11.29 -21.12 -7.63
CA GLY A 5 -11.01 -19.75 -7.99
C GLY A 5 -9.71 -19.35 -7.29
N ASP A 6 -8.89 -18.56 -7.96
CA ASP A 6 -7.59 -18.11 -7.46
C ASP A 6 -7.78 -17.28 -6.18
N THR A 7 -7.88 -17.98 -5.04
CA THR A 7 -8.14 -17.39 -3.72
C THR A 7 -7.06 -16.38 -3.37
N THR A 8 -5.82 -16.66 -3.75
CA THR A 8 -4.70 -15.72 -3.58
C THR A 8 -4.91 -14.46 -4.41
N GLY A 9 -5.39 -14.58 -5.65
CA GLY A 9 -5.78 -13.44 -6.49
C GLY A 9 -6.98 -12.65 -5.94
N GLU A 10 -7.98 -13.32 -5.37
CA GLU A 10 -9.12 -12.67 -4.71
C GLU A 10 -8.72 -11.91 -3.44
N LEU A 11 -7.94 -12.54 -2.55
CA LEU A 11 -7.38 -11.89 -1.38
C LEU A 11 -6.45 -10.74 -1.76
N SER A 12 -5.66 -10.88 -2.83
CA SER A 12 -4.81 -9.80 -3.36
C SER A 12 -5.64 -8.61 -3.83
N ARG A 13 -6.77 -8.85 -4.49
CA ARG A 13 -7.70 -7.79 -4.92
C ARG A 13 -8.33 -7.08 -3.73
N LEU A 14 -8.79 -7.83 -2.72
CA LEU A 14 -9.36 -7.27 -1.49
C LEU A 14 -8.32 -6.42 -0.75
N LEU A 15 -7.13 -6.97 -0.52
CA LEU A 15 -6.04 -6.25 0.15
C LEU A 15 -5.69 -4.95 -0.61
N ARG A 16 -5.56 -5.01 -1.94
CA ARG A 16 -5.33 -3.81 -2.75
C ARG A 16 -6.41 -2.74 -2.54
N ALA A 17 -7.68 -3.13 -2.52
CA ALA A 17 -8.78 -2.20 -2.28
C ALA A 17 -8.67 -1.56 -0.89
N SER A 18 -8.39 -2.36 0.15
CA SER A 18 -8.19 -1.85 1.52
C SER A 18 -7.02 -0.86 1.61
N LEU A 19 -5.89 -1.15 0.95
CA LEU A 19 -4.73 -0.24 0.93
C LEU A 19 -5.04 1.08 0.23
N MET A 20 -5.85 1.06 -0.84
CA MET A 20 -6.30 2.28 -1.50
C MET A 20 -7.19 3.12 -0.57
N THR A 21 -8.16 2.50 0.12
CA THR A 21 -9.01 3.21 1.08
C THR A 21 -8.21 3.83 2.23
N LEU A 22 -7.18 3.15 2.73
CA LEU A 22 -6.29 3.73 3.74
C LEU A 22 -5.56 4.96 3.21
N ALA A 23 -5.03 4.89 1.99
CA ALA A 23 -4.38 6.04 1.37
C ALA A 23 -5.35 7.21 1.10
N GLU A 24 -6.61 6.92 0.77
CA GLU A 24 -7.66 7.93 0.57
C GLU A 24 -8.11 8.59 1.88
N THR A 25 -8.04 7.88 3.00
CA THR A 25 -8.33 8.40 4.35
C THR A 25 -7.14 9.10 5.01
N GLY A 26 -6.07 9.38 4.25
CA GLY A 26 -4.87 10.07 4.74
C GLY A 26 -3.82 9.17 5.39
N GLN A 27 -4.07 7.85 5.48
CA GLN A 27 -3.15 6.87 6.07
C GLN A 27 -2.14 6.33 5.04
N VAL A 28 -1.56 7.21 4.22
CA VAL A 28 -0.66 6.84 3.11
C VAL A 28 0.57 6.09 3.61
N ASP A 29 1.17 6.50 4.73
CA ASP A 29 2.34 5.83 5.32
C ASP A 29 2.06 4.38 5.70
N ALA A 30 0.90 4.12 6.31
CA ALA A 30 0.48 2.78 6.69
C ALA A 30 0.21 1.91 5.45
N ALA A 31 -0.46 2.49 4.44
CA ALA A 31 -0.70 1.82 3.16
C ALA A 31 0.61 1.44 2.44
N CYS A 32 1.61 2.33 2.43
CA CYS A 32 2.94 2.05 1.86
C CYS A 32 3.62 0.89 2.57
N ARG A 33 3.67 0.88 3.91
CA ARG A 33 4.32 -0.20 4.67
C ARG A 33 3.70 -1.56 4.38
N MET A 34 2.37 -1.64 4.38
CA MET A 34 1.66 -2.89 4.09
C MET A 34 1.78 -3.32 2.62
N ALA A 35 1.79 -2.38 1.67
CA ALA A 35 2.07 -2.69 0.27
C ALA A 35 3.49 -3.28 0.08
N GLY A 36 4.48 -2.75 0.79
CA GLY A 36 5.84 -3.28 0.81
C GLY A 36 5.92 -4.70 1.36
N GLU A 37 5.19 -4.97 2.45
CA GLU A 37 5.13 -6.31 3.03
C GLU A 37 4.45 -7.32 2.10
N ALA A 38 3.35 -6.92 1.45
CA ALA A 38 2.72 -7.74 0.42
C ALA A 38 3.69 -8.07 -0.73
N CYS A 39 4.50 -7.10 -1.17
CA CYS A 39 5.55 -7.34 -2.16
C CYS A 39 6.57 -8.36 -1.65
N ARG A 40 7.03 -8.24 -0.40
CA ARG A 40 7.99 -9.18 0.20
C ARG A 40 7.46 -10.61 0.20
N ILE A 41 6.18 -10.80 0.54
CA ILE A 41 5.53 -12.11 0.60
C ILE A 41 5.37 -12.71 -0.81
N LEU A 42 4.92 -11.91 -1.78
CA LEU A 42 4.50 -12.41 -3.10
C LEU A 42 5.63 -12.54 -4.12
N ARG A 43 6.81 -11.95 -3.85
CA ARG A 43 7.89 -11.78 -4.84
C ARG A 43 8.36 -13.07 -5.54
N HIS A 44 8.27 -14.20 -4.85
CA HIS A 44 8.80 -15.48 -5.35
C HIS A 44 7.70 -16.37 -5.92
N ASP A 45 6.59 -16.51 -5.19
CA ASP A 45 5.58 -17.51 -5.51
C ASP A 45 4.47 -16.98 -6.43
N GLN A 46 4.22 -15.67 -6.44
CA GLN A 46 3.07 -15.05 -7.11
C GLN A 46 3.48 -13.81 -7.90
N PRO A 47 4.28 -13.94 -8.99
CA PRO A 47 4.88 -12.81 -9.70
C PRO A 47 3.84 -11.83 -10.27
N ARG A 48 2.68 -12.32 -10.74
CA ARG A 48 1.58 -11.46 -11.20
C ARG A 48 1.03 -10.58 -10.07
N ASN A 49 0.79 -11.16 -8.90
CA ASN A 49 0.25 -10.40 -7.76
C ASN A 49 1.31 -9.45 -7.19
N TRP A 50 2.57 -9.88 -7.16
CA TRP A 50 3.71 -9.02 -6.81
C TRP A 50 3.75 -7.75 -7.68
N GLN A 51 3.63 -7.86 -9.00
CA GLN A 51 3.65 -6.70 -9.91
C GLN A 51 2.55 -5.67 -9.57
N ILE A 52 1.36 -6.14 -9.20
CA ILE A 52 0.23 -5.27 -8.83
C ILE A 52 0.55 -4.47 -7.56
N PHE A 53 1.06 -5.13 -6.52
CA PHE A 53 1.42 -4.46 -5.27
C PHE A 53 2.65 -3.56 -5.43
N ASN A 54 3.61 -3.95 -6.28
CA ASN A 54 4.79 -3.13 -6.56
C ASN A 54 4.38 -1.83 -7.25
N ALA A 55 3.51 -1.90 -8.26
CA ALA A 55 2.96 -0.71 -8.92
C ALA A 55 2.15 0.17 -7.96
N LEU A 56 1.34 -0.45 -7.08
CA LEU A 56 0.61 0.27 -6.04
C LEU A 56 1.58 0.99 -5.08
N LEU A 57 2.62 0.31 -4.61
CA LEU A 57 3.61 0.86 -3.70
C LEU A 57 4.28 2.10 -4.30
N HIS A 58 4.74 2.04 -5.54
CA HIS A 58 5.31 3.21 -6.21
C HIS A 58 4.33 4.40 -6.28
N ARG A 59 3.05 4.13 -6.58
CA ARG A 59 2.01 5.18 -6.60
C ARG A 59 1.74 5.77 -5.22
N LEU A 60 1.71 4.94 -4.18
CA LEU A 60 1.49 5.39 -2.81
C LEU A 60 2.68 6.17 -2.28
N SER A 61 3.91 5.73 -2.54
CA SER A 61 5.14 6.44 -2.16
C SER A 61 5.22 7.82 -2.80
N ALA A 62 4.75 7.99 -4.03
CA ALA A 62 4.66 9.31 -4.67
C ALA A 62 3.62 10.25 -4.01
N ARG A 63 2.69 9.71 -3.20
CA ARG A 63 1.68 10.47 -2.45
C ARG A 63 2.06 10.68 -0.99
N ALA A 64 3.05 9.95 -0.49
CA ALA A 64 3.54 10.16 0.86
C ALA A 64 4.25 11.52 0.89
N PRO A 65 4.00 12.36 1.92
CA PRO A 65 4.74 13.60 2.06
C PRO A 65 6.23 13.28 2.13
N ALA A 66 7.07 14.11 1.51
CA ALA A 66 8.50 13.98 1.66
C ALA A 66 8.82 13.95 3.16
N VAL A 67 9.60 12.96 3.60
CA VAL A 67 10.11 12.89 4.96
C VAL A 67 10.92 14.17 5.19
N GLY A 68 10.28 15.21 5.74
CA GLY A 68 10.88 16.54 5.88
C GLY A 68 9.95 17.69 6.27
N GLU A 69 8.66 17.67 5.93
CA GLU A 69 7.83 18.90 6.04
C GLU A 69 6.90 18.99 7.28
N ARG A 70 6.90 18.01 8.18
CA ARG A 70 6.10 18.08 9.42
C ARG A 70 6.91 18.57 10.63
N ARG A 71 7.48 19.78 10.58
CA ARG A 71 7.86 20.61 11.76
C ARG A 71 8.01 22.09 11.38
N ALA A 72 6.92 22.79 11.11
CA ALA A 72 6.91 24.26 11.08
C ALA A 72 5.49 24.81 11.32
N GLU A 73 4.81 24.32 12.36
CA GLU A 73 3.64 25.02 12.88
C GLU A 73 3.61 24.86 14.40
N GLU A 74 4.61 25.47 15.04
CA GLU A 74 4.60 25.73 16.49
C GLU A 74 4.54 27.25 16.64
N THR A 75 3.29 27.70 16.81
CA THR A 75 2.74 28.97 17.34
C THR A 75 3.66 30.20 17.49
N PRO A 76 3.28 31.38 16.94
CA PRO A 76 4.00 32.63 17.10
C PRO A 76 4.00 33.14 18.56
N PRO A 77 5.03 33.90 18.99
CA PRO A 77 5.09 34.39 20.36
C PRO A 77 4.05 35.50 20.59
N LEU A 78 3.50 35.53 21.80
CA LEU A 78 2.78 36.68 22.34
C LEU A 78 3.74 37.83 22.65
#